data_AF-A0A4R5UMU3-F1
#
_entry.id   AF-A0A4R5UMU3-F1
#
_cell.length_a   1.000
_cell.length_b   1.000
_cell.length_c   1.000
_cell.angle_alpha   90.00
_cell.angle_beta   90.00
_cell.angle_gamma   90.00
#
_symmetry.space_group_name_H-M   'P 1'
#
loop_
_entity.id
_entity.type
_entity.pdbx_description
1 polymer ?
#
loop_
_entity_poly.entity_id
_entity_poly.type
_entity_poly.pdbx_seq_one_letter_code
_entity_poly.pdbx_strand_id
1 'polypeptide(L)'
;MTTKRSGGLRLFLAAVIVLAVIVPGFLNRSPWIILLSAPAYTTLYALGKWSTWTLAWRTGGVRAILLAVAITLPIQLVLVVVFYMIGLGASLLLGQSSGLQPLASVDVVTAGALFLIALAISLSINFLEARGSAADLPPIADPRKLDTDAAFADEVEVELDLDPRPLTPQNFYVSRGYWKRDALYDALEGRGKPVVKQPDAASDKAIATAEARLGVQLPESLRDLYRIMDGGYVGWLYVPLKDNPRPVDEDWRGAFSIDYSSLASLDQLQTVKEHYESFTHDSDEMPRNADKMIVLQARYQDMTLLDYTHGPEPKVRLVDFDRHPDLSTDVEYSDFKSYFAALRRPRPEKLISSDRLLSYRNQPIAKINLAQQPSEFWLSGVHVFANIAHSRKDGSAPKKQADDDLVAETEARLGVKLPHCLVRFWKYRNGGALAARHLQISKPEEGYAEIELPDQLMPMEYFATLAEASDRISYPEGETSLRKRHAGADRLVILQAKDKEAVLLDYRGNTLEPGILVVDDINSQHLASAVRVNSFDLLLERLRAWKQKS
;
A
#
# COMPACT_ATOMS: atom_id res chain seq x y z
N MET A 1 4.76 19.69 -8.30
CA MET A 1 3.57 20.34 -7.68
C MET A 1 2.93 21.35 -8.63
N THR A 2 1.64 21.24 -8.96
CA THR A 2 0.92 22.25 -9.75
C THR A 2 0.70 23.52 -8.91
N THR A 3 1.17 24.67 -9.39
CA THR A 3 0.93 25.96 -8.72
C THR A 3 -0.58 26.21 -8.60
N LYS A 4 -1.06 26.83 -7.51
CA LYS A 4 -2.50 27.15 -7.34
C LYS A 4 -3.11 27.87 -8.56
N ARG A 5 -2.30 28.67 -9.27
CA ARG A 5 -2.67 29.38 -10.50
C ARG A 5 -2.86 28.44 -11.70
N SER A 6 -1.96 27.47 -11.92
CA SER A 6 -2.09 26.46 -12.99
C SER A 6 -3.30 25.56 -12.76
N GLY A 7 -3.52 25.11 -11.51
CA GLY A 7 -4.70 24.33 -11.13
C GLY A 7 -6.01 25.07 -11.40
N GLY A 8 -6.09 26.36 -11.03
CA GLY A 8 -7.26 27.20 -11.32
C GLY A 8 -7.51 27.39 -12.81
N LEU A 9 -6.45 27.61 -13.61
CA LEU A 9 -6.57 27.78 -15.06
C LEU A 9 -7.07 26.50 -15.76
N ARG A 10 -6.62 25.33 -15.29
CA ARG A 10 -7.08 24.02 -15.78
C ARG A 10 -8.58 23.80 -15.51
N LEU A 11 -9.04 24.11 -14.31
CA LEU A 11 -10.46 24.00 -13.95
C LEU A 11 -11.33 24.95 -14.78
N PHE A 12 -10.89 26.20 -14.93
CA PHE A 12 -11.58 27.18 -15.77
C PHE A 12 -11.66 26.71 -17.23
N LEU A 13 -10.55 26.25 -17.79
CA LEU A 13 -10.49 25.76 -19.16
C LEU A 13 -11.40 24.54 -19.36
N ALA A 14 -11.41 23.60 -18.42
CA ALA A 14 -12.30 22.44 -18.46
C ALA A 14 -13.77 22.86 -18.46
N ALA A 15 -14.15 23.83 -17.62
CA ALA A 15 -15.51 24.35 -17.58
C ALA A 15 -15.92 25.02 -18.90
N VAL A 16 -15.04 25.85 -19.47
CA VAL A 16 -15.28 26.53 -20.77
C VAL A 16 -15.46 25.52 -21.89
N ILE A 17 -14.61 24.49 -21.96
CA ILE A 17 -14.67 23.45 -22.98
C ILE A 17 -16.00 22.68 -22.88
N VAL A 18 -16.42 22.28 -21.68
CA VAL A 18 -17.69 21.58 -21.44
C VAL A 18 -18.88 22.45 -21.88
N LEU A 19 -18.90 23.72 -21.44
CA LEU A 19 -19.97 24.65 -21.81
C LEU A 19 -20.03 24.93 -23.32
N ALA A 20 -18.90 24.91 -24.02
CA ALA A 20 -18.83 25.12 -25.47
C ALA A 20 -19.63 24.09 -26.28
N VAL A 21 -19.94 22.92 -25.72
CA VAL A 21 -20.73 21.87 -26.38
C VAL A 21 -22.15 21.81 -25.83
N ILE A 22 -22.33 22.04 -24.52
CA ILE A 22 -23.65 22.11 -23.89
C ILE A 22 -24.47 23.27 -24.47
N VAL A 23 -23.89 24.47 -24.60
CA VAL A 23 -24.62 25.66 -25.05
C VAL A 23 -25.18 25.50 -26.46
N PRO A 24 -24.42 25.03 -27.47
CA PRO A 24 -25.01 24.74 -28.79
C PRO A 24 -26.13 23.70 -28.75
N GLY A 25 -26.01 22.65 -27.92
CA GLY A 25 -27.10 21.70 -27.70
C GLY A 25 -28.34 22.36 -27.14
N PHE A 26 -28.17 23.22 -26.12
CA PHE A 26 -29.24 23.99 -25.51
C PHE A 26 -29.94 24.96 -26.48
N LEU A 27 -29.17 25.57 -27.38
CA LEU A 27 -29.66 26.46 -28.42
C LEU A 27 -30.24 25.71 -29.64
N ASN A 28 -30.40 24.38 -29.56
CA ASN A 28 -30.88 23.52 -30.64
C ASN A 28 -30.08 23.69 -31.95
N ARG A 29 -28.76 23.95 -31.85
CA ARG A 29 -27.87 24.08 -33.02
C ARG A 29 -27.59 22.72 -33.65
N SER A 30 -27.03 22.70 -34.85
CA SER A 30 -26.84 21.46 -35.61
C SER A 30 -25.97 20.42 -34.87
N PRO A 31 -26.33 19.11 -34.89
CA PRO A 31 -25.51 18.06 -34.27
C PRO A 31 -24.16 17.85 -34.96
N TRP A 32 -23.96 18.38 -36.18
CA TRP A 32 -22.65 18.39 -36.85
C TRP A 32 -21.55 19.09 -36.04
N ILE A 33 -21.92 19.95 -35.07
CA ILE A 33 -20.99 20.54 -34.11
C ILE A 33 -20.23 19.46 -33.32
N ILE A 34 -20.84 18.31 -33.06
CA ILE A 34 -20.19 17.19 -32.36
C ILE A 34 -18.92 16.74 -33.11
N LEU A 35 -19.03 16.58 -34.44
CA LEU A 35 -17.91 16.16 -35.28
C LEU A 35 -16.84 17.25 -35.40
N LEU A 36 -17.23 18.52 -35.35
CA LEU A 36 -16.28 19.65 -35.34
C LEU A 36 -15.54 19.76 -34.00
N SER A 37 -16.19 19.43 -32.88
CA SER A 37 -15.62 19.55 -31.54
C SER A 37 -14.74 18.36 -31.13
N ALA A 38 -14.97 17.16 -31.65
CA ALA A 38 -14.21 15.97 -31.24
C ALA A 38 -12.68 16.06 -31.49
N PRO A 39 -12.18 16.59 -32.64
CA PRO A 39 -10.74 16.80 -32.84
C PRO A 39 -10.14 17.83 -31.87
N ALA A 40 -10.91 18.88 -31.56
CA ALA A 40 -10.50 19.92 -30.60
C ALA A 40 -10.33 19.33 -29.20
N TYR A 41 -11.29 18.54 -28.74
CA TYR A 41 -11.23 17.83 -27.46
C TYR A 41 -10.07 16.84 -27.39
N THR A 42 -9.83 16.10 -28.48
CA THR A 42 -8.71 15.14 -28.57
C THR A 42 -7.36 15.85 -28.44
N THR A 43 -7.21 16.99 -29.11
CA THR A 43 -5.98 17.80 -29.03
C THR A 43 -5.78 18.37 -27.62
N LEU A 44 -6.84 18.87 -26.98
CA LEU A 44 -6.77 19.41 -25.62
C LEU A 44 -6.48 18.33 -24.58
N TYR A 45 -7.05 17.14 -24.74
CA TYR A 45 -6.72 15.96 -23.94
C TYR A 45 -5.25 15.58 -24.09
N ALA A 46 -4.72 15.60 -25.32
CA ALA A 46 -3.32 15.31 -25.58
C ALA A 46 -2.38 16.32 -24.92
N LEU A 47 -2.72 17.62 -24.98
CA LEU A 47 -1.97 18.68 -24.32
C LEU A 47 -2.02 18.58 -22.80
N GLY A 48 -3.15 18.17 -22.22
CA GLY A 48 -3.30 17.94 -20.79
C GLY A 48 -2.49 16.74 -20.27
N LYS A 49 -2.12 15.82 -21.16
CA LYS A 49 -1.26 14.66 -20.89
C LYS A 49 0.06 14.72 -21.65
N TRP A 50 0.61 15.93 -21.84
CA TRP A 50 1.76 16.16 -22.71
C TRP A 50 2.93 15.21 -22.45
N SER A 51 3.28 14.93 -21.17
CA SER A 51 4.36 14.00 -20.81
C SER A 51 4.13 12.59 -21.38
N THR A 52 2.94 12.03 -21.19
CA THR A 52 2.57 10.71 -21.73
C THR A 52 2.63 10.67 -23.26
N TRP A 53 2.23 11.74 -23.94
CA TRP A 53 2.30 11.83 -25.39
C TRP A 53 3.73 11.99 -25.91
N THR A 54 4.58 12.75 -25.21
CA THR A 54 6.01 12.82 -25.52
C THR A 54 6.70 11.48 -25.31
N LEU A 55 6.30 10.71 -24.29
CA LEU A 55 6.80 9.35 -24.05
C LEU A 55 6.36 8.39 -25.17
N ALA A 56 5.08 8.43 -25.56
CA ALA A 56 4.57 7.63 -26.67
C ALA A 56 5.31 7.95 -27.99
N TRP A 57 5.62 9.23 -28.25
CA TRP A 57 6.43 9.62 -29.40
C TRP A 57 7.86 9.10 -29.33
N ARG A 58 8.51 9.19 -28.16
CA ARG A 58 9.89 8.72 -27.97
C ARG A 58 10.02 7.20 -28.09
N THR A 59 9.01 6.46 -27.64
CA THR A 59 9.02 4.99 -27.60
C THR A 59 8.57 4.34 -28.91
N GLY A 60 7.53 4.86 -29.57
CA GLY A 60 6.96 4.23 -30.77
C GLY A 60 6.75 5.17 -31.97
N GLY A 61 7.28 6.40 -31.91
CA GLY A 61 7.26 7.36 -33.01
C GLY A 61 5.86 7.74 -33.51
N VAL A 62 5.74 7.99 -34.82
CA VAL A 62 4.49 8.38 -35.47
C VAL A 62 3.40 7.32 -35.32
N ARG A 63 3.77 6.03 -35.35
CA ARG A 63 2.81 4.91 -35.25
C ARG A 63 2.11 4.89 -33.89
N ALA A 64 2.85 5.12 -32.81
CA ALA A 64 2.28 5.21 -31.47
C ALA A 64 1.34 6.41 -31.31
N ILE A 65 1.68 7.57 -31.89
CA ILE A 65 0.77 8.72 -31.90
C ILE A 65 -0.51 8.42 -32.68
N LEU A 66 -0.42 7.82 -33.87
CA LEU A 66 -1.61 7.49 -34.66
C LEU A 66 -2.52 6.50 -33.91
N LEU A 67 -1.95 5.50 -33.24
CA LEU A 67 -2.70 4.56 -32.42
C LEU A 67 -3.35 5.26 -31.21
N ALA A 68 -2.61 6.12 -30.51
CA ALA A 68 -3.14 6.90 -29.40
C ALA A 68 -4.29 7.82 -29.83
N VAL A 69 -4.19 8.47 -30.99
CA VAL A 69 -5.29 9.27 -31.59
C VAL A 69 -6.47 8.38 -31.95
N ALA A 70 -6.23 7.22 -32.57
CA ALA A 70 -7.28 6.28 -32.96
C ALA A 70 -8.09 5.75 -31.77
N ILE A 71 -7.46 5.62 -30.60
CA ILE A 71 -8.12 5.21 -29.35
C ILE A 71 -8.82 6.40 -28.67
N THR A 72 -8.17 7.57 -28.63
CA THR A 72 -8.69 8.71 -27.87
C THR A 72 -9.81 9.44 -28.59
N LEU A 73 -9.79 9.53 -29.92
CA LEU A 73 -10.79 10.25 -30.71
C LEU A 73 -12.22 9.67 -30.52
N PRO A 74 -12.47 8.34 -30.57
CA PRO A 74 -13.79 7.78 -30.27
C PRO A 74 -14.28 8.10 -28.86
N ILE A 75 -13.40 8.06 -27.86
CA ILE A 75 -13.74 8.38 -26.47
C ILE A 75 -14.18 9.85 -26.37
N GLN A 76 -13.42 10.76 -26.99
CA GLN A 76 -13.77 12.19 -27.00
C GLN A 76 -15.06 12.45 -27.78
N LEU A 77 -15.30 11.73 -28.88
CA LEU A 77 -16.54 11.83 -29.64
C LEU A 77 -17.75 11.46 -28.78
N VAL A 78 -17.71 10.33 -28.06
CA VAL A 78 -18.77 9.92 -27.14
C VAL A 78 -19.00 10.96 -26.06
N LEU A 79 -17.93 11.51 -25.47
CA LEU A 79 -18.04 12.54 -24.44
C LEU A 79 -18.72 13.81 -24.95
N VAL A 80 -18.36 14.27 -26.16
CA VAL A 80 -18.96 15.44 -26.81
C VAL A 80 -20.44 15.18 -27.13
N VAL A 81 -20.80 13.97 -27.59
CA VAL A 81 -22.21 13.58 -27.78
C VAL A 81 -22.99 13.72 -26.48
N VAL A 82 -22.47 13.19 -25.37
CA VAL A 82 -23.14 13.26 -24.06
C VAL A 82 -23.37 14.71 -23.63
N PHE A 83 -22.36 15.57 -23.71
CA PHE A 83 -22.51 16.98 -23.34
C PHE A 83 -23.50 17.73 -24.24
N TYR A 84 -23.46 17.48 -25.54
CA TYR A 84 -24.41 18.08 -26.47
C TYR A 84 -25.85 17.64 -26.14
N MET A 85 -26.07 16.35 -25.86
CA MET A 85 -27.37 15.81 -25.50
C MET A 85 -27.89 16.33 -24.15
N ILE A 86 -27.00 16.60 -23.18
CA ILE A 86 -27.37 17.27 -21.92
C ILE A 86 -27.94 18.66 -22.20
N GLY A 87 -27.25 19.44 -23.05
CA GLY A 87 -27.74 20.76 -23.47
C GLY A 87 -29.10 20.67 -24.18
N LEU A 88 -29.21 19.76 -25.14
CA LEU A 88 -30.45 19.53 -25.90
C LEU A 88 -31.60 19.11 -24.98
N GLY A 89 -31.36 18.17 -24.07
CA GLY A 89 -32.35 17.72 -23.09
C GLY A 89 -32.82 18.84 -22.17
N ALA A 90 -31.90 19.69 -21.70
CA ALA A 90 -32.24 20.86 -20.89
C ALA A 90 -33.12 21.87 -21.65
N SER A 91 -32.87 22.08 -22.95
CA SER A 91 -33.71 22.94 -23.81
C SER A 91 -35.14 22.43 -23.97
N LEU A 92 -35.27 21.10 -24.19
CA LEU A 92 -36.56 20.44 -24.32
C LEU A 92 -37.37 20.52 -23.03
N LEU A 93 -36.74 20.36 -21.86
CA LEU A 93 -37.39 20.47 -20.56
C LEU A 93 -37.93 21.88 -20.28
N LEU A 94 -37.27 22.93 -20.81
CA LEU A 94 -37.70 24.31 -20.66
C LEU A 94 -38.73 24.74 -21.72
N GLY A 95 -39.20 23.83 -22.58
CA GLY A 95 -40.21 24.11 -23.60
C GLY A 95 -39.72 24.97 -24.78
N GLN A 96 -38.41 25.13 -24.94
CA GLN A 96 -37.81 25.94 -26.01
C GLN A 96 -37.48 25.09 -27.25
N SER A 97 -38.44 24.37 -27.82
CA SER A 97 -38.18 23.57 -29.03
C SER A 97 -38.48 24.36 -30.30
N SER A 98 -37.50 25.12 -30.80
CA SER A 98 -37.58 25.82 -32.11
C SER A 98 -37.24 24.91 -33.31
N GLY A 99 -37.03 23.61 -33.08
CA GLY A 99 -36.49 22.68 -34.07
C GLY A 99 -34.96 22.81 -34.19
N LEU A 100 -34.30 21.78 -34.72
CA LEU A 100 -32.85 21.80 -34.93
C LEU A 100 -32.48 22.79 -36.03
N GLN A 101 -31.63 23.75 -35.69
CA GLN A 101 -31.12 24.74 -36.64
C GLN A 101 -30.06 24.10 -37.56
N PRO A 102 -30.01 24.49 -38.85
CA PRO A 102 -28.95 24.03 -39.75
C PRO A 102 -27.59 24.54 -39.30
N LEU A 103 -26.52 23.83 -39.70
CA LEU A 103 -25.16 24.25 -39.42
C LEU A 103 -24.88 25.59 -40.12
N ALA A 104 -24.56 26.63 -39.35
CA ALA A 104 -24.26 27.94 -39.87
C ALA A 104 -22.75 28.22 -39.82
N SER A 105 -22.29 29.19 -40.62
CA SER A 105 -20.89 29.63 -40.61
C SER A 105 -20.42 30.07 -39.23
N VAL A 106 -21.31 30.69 -38.44
CA VAL A 106 -21.01 31.10 -37.06
C VAL A 106 -20.69 29.92 -36.14
N ASP A 107 -21.23 28.71 -36.39
CA ASP A 107 -20.91 27.53 -35.57
C ASP A 107 -19.47 27.07 -35.81
N VAL A 108 -19.06 27.04 -37.08
CA VAL A 108 -17.69 26.67 -37.49
C VAL A 108 -16.69 27.69 -36.96
N VAL A 109 -17.00 29.00 -37.12
CA VAL A 109 -16.14 30.09 -36.63
C VAL A 109 -16.03 30.07 -35.10
N THR A 110 -17.14 29.84 -34.40
CA THR A 110 -17.15 29.78 -32.93
C THR A 110 -16.37 28.57 -32.41
N ALA A 111 -16.56 27.39 -33.00
CA ALA A 111 -15.80 26.20 -32.66
C ALA A 111 -14.29 26.38 -32.91
N GLY A 112 -13.92 26.96 -34.05
CA GLY A 112 -12.52 27.29 -34.37
C GLY A 112 -11.91 28.30 -33.39
N ALA A 113 -12.64 29.36 -33.06
CA ALA A 113 -12.18 30.38 -32.10
C ALA A 113 -11.98 29.78 -30.70
N LEU A 114 -12.93 28.99 -30.21
CA LEU A 114 -12.84 28.32 -28.91
C LEU A 114 -11.68 27.32 -28.87
N PHE A 115 -11.43 26.59 -29.95
CA PHE A 115 -10.27 25.71 -30.07
C PHE A 115 -8.97 26.49 -29.96
N LEU A 116 -8.82 27.60 -30.68
CA LEU A 116 -7.61 28.43 -30.63
C LEU A 116 -7.39 29.03 -29.24
N ILE A 117 -8.44 29.50 -28.58
CA ILE A 117 -8.36 30.01 -27.20
C ILE A 117 -7.92 28.88 -26.25
N ALA A 118 -8.55 27.72 -26.34
CA ALA A 118 -8.24 26.59 -25.47
C ALA A 118 -6.81 26.07 -25.69
N LEU A 119 -6.35 26.05 -26.95
CA LEU A 119 -4.97 25.73 -27.34
C LEU A 119 -3.98 26.73 -26.73
N ALA A 120 -4.24 28.03 -26.88
CA ALA A 120 -3.39 29.08 -26.33
C ALA A 120 -3.30 29.01 -24.80
N ILE A 121 -4.42 28.77 -24.12
CA ILE A 121 -4.47 28.57 -22.65
C ILE A 121 -3.70 27.32 -22.25
N SER A 122 -3.90 26.19 -22.94
CA SER A 122 -3.20 24.93 -22.64
C SER A 122 -1.68 25.06 -22.82
N LEU A 123 -1.24 25.69 -23.90
CA LEU A 123 0.18 26.00 -24.13
C LEU A 123 0.72 26.95 -23.06
N SER A 124 -0.06 27.93 -22.62
CA SER A 124 0.33 28.83 -21.54
C SER A 124 0.46 28.09 -20.20
N ILE A 125 -0.42 27.12 -19.91
CA ILE A 125 -0.31 26.26 -18.71
C ILE A 125 1.00 25.47 -18.79
N ASN A 126 1.23 24.76 -19.89
CA ASN A 126 2.45 23.96 -20.08
C ASN A 126 3.71 24.81 -19.97
N PHE A 127 3.67 26.04 -20.49
CA PHE A 127 4.78 26.99 -20.40
C PHE A 127 4.99 27.53 -18.98
N LEU A 128 3.90 27.86 -18.27
CA LEU A 128 3.97 28.30 -16.86
C LEU A 128 4.43 27.17 -15.94
N GLU A 129 4.07 25.92 -16.23
CA GLU A 129 4.55 24.75 -15.50
C GLU A 129 6.04 24.50 -15.81
N ALA A 130 6.45 24.58 -17.08
CA ALA A 130 7.86 24.46 -17.47
C ALA A 130 8.73 25.61 -16.91
N ARG A 131 8.20 26.84 -16.84
CA ARG A 131 8.91 28.00 -16.27
C ARG A 131 8.87 28.02 -14.76
N GLY A 132 7.78 27.58 -14.12
CA GLY A 132 7.74 27.39 -12.67
C GLY A 132 8.80 26.40 -12.22
N SER A 133 9.10 25.39 -13.05
CA SER A 133 10.23 24.48 -12.84
C SER A 133 11.62 25.09 -13.12
N ALA A 134 11.73 26.25 -13.78
CA ALA A 134 13.01 26.82 -14.20
C ALA A 134 13.35 28.18 -13.56
N ALA A 135 12.35 28.93 -13.08
CA ALA A 135 12.53 30.26 -12.48
C ALA A 135 12.80 30.23 -10.97
N ASP A 136 12.68 29.06 -10.33
CA ASP A 136 13.10 28.81 -8.95
C ASP A 136 14.54 28.27 -8.86
N LEU A 137 15.29 28.23 -9.98
CA LEU A 137 16.73 27.96 -9.95
C LEU A 137 17.48 29.23 -9.51
N PRO A 138 18.16 29.23 -8.34
CA PRO A 138 18.95 30.39 -7.94
C PRO A 138 20.14 30.58 -8.89
N PRO A 139 20.59 31.82 -9.12
CA PRO A 139 21.82 32.08 -9.88
C PRO A 139 23.00 31.39 -9.18
N ILE A 140 23.79 30.66 -9.96
CA ILE A 140 24.97 29.91 -9.52
C ILE A 140 25.85 30.82 -8.63
N ALA A 141 25.82 30.57 -7.33
CA ALA A 141 26.61 31.31 -6.36
C ALA A 141 28.05 30.79 -6.31
N ASP A 142 28.97 31.75 -6.24
CA ASP A 142 30.43 31.60 -6.14
C ASP A 142 30.85 30.52 -5.11
N PRO A 143 31.69 29.53 -5.48
CA PRO A 143 32.02 28.35 -4.67
C PRO A 143 32.87 28.63 -3.40
N ARG A 144 32.89 29.86 -2.86
CA ARG A 144 33.79 30.27 -1.77
C ARG A 144 33.14 30.77 -0.48
N LYS A 145 31.83 30.64 -0.32
CA LYS A 145 31.17 30.88 0.98
C LYS A 145 30.32 29.69 1.41
N LEU A 146 30.98 28.73 2.06
CA LEU A 146 30.35 27.78 2.97
C LEU A 146 30.08 28.51 4.30
N ASP A 147 28.81 28.70 4.67
CA ASP A 147 28.36 28.65 6.06
C ASP A 147 26.83 28.39 6.14
N THR A 148 26.52 27.19 6.65
CA THR A 148 25.41 26.81 7.56
C THR A 148 23.92 27.05 7.27
N ASP A 149 23.47 27.36 6.05
CA ASP A 149 22.01 27.33 5.74
C ASP A 149 21.63 26.61 4.42
N ALA A 150 22.43 25.61 4.03
CA ALA A 150 22.16 24.78 2.85
C ALA A 150 21.31 23.54 3.20
N ALA A 151 19.99 23.70 3.29
CA ALA A 151 19.04 22.59 3.47
C ALA A 151 17.93 22.52 2.42
N PHE A 152 18.07 23.23 1.29
CA PHE A 152 17.13 23.15 0.17
C PHE A 152 17.91 23.20 -1.16
N ALA A 153 18.88 22.31 -1.32
CA ALA A 153 19.34 21.94 -2.65
C ALA A 153 18.17 21.21 -3.34
N ASP A 154 17.90 21.56 -4.60
CA ASP A 154 16.93 20.90 -5.46
C ASP A 154 16.93 19.38 -5.23
N GLU A 155 15.89 18.89 -4.57
CA GLU A 155 15.51 17.49 -4.65
C GLU A 155 15.10 17.28 -6.11
N VAL A 156 16.06 16.86 -6.95
CA VAL A 156 15.75 16.03 -8.10
C VAL A 156 14.82 14.98 -7.54
N GLU A 157 13.54 15.01 -7.94
CA GLU A 157 12.52 14.07 -7.47
C GLU A 157 13.04 12.70 -7.89
N VAL A 158 13.71 12.01 -6.95
CA VAL A 158 14.32 10.72 -7.20
C VAL A 158 13.15 9.77 -7.35
N GLU A 159 12.82 9.42 -8.59
CA GLU A 159 11.70 8.54 -8.91
C GLU A 159 11.83 7.22 -8.12
N LEU A 160 13.07 6.74 -7.95
CA LEU A 160 13.36 5.54 -7.17
C LEU A 160 14.62 5.70 -6.28
N ASP A 161 14.42 6.03 -4.99
CA ASP A 161 15.53 6.09 -4.01
C ASP A 161 15.85 4.70 -3.47
N LEU A 162 16.78 3.99 -4.11
CA LEU A 162 17.22 2.66 -3.67
C LEU A 162 18.42 2.74 -2.71
N ASP A 163 18.40 1.88 -1.69
CA ASP A 163 19.55 1.61 -0.85
C ASP A 163 20.59 0.79 -1.63
N PRO A 164 21.82 1.30 -1.85
CA PRO A 164 22.83 0.59 -2.63
C PRO A 164 23.38 -0.66 -1.93
N ARG A 165 23.10 -0.84 -0.63
CA ARG A 165 23.59 -1.99 0.15
C ARG A 165 22.92 -3.28 -0.35
N PRO A 166 23.70 -4.33 -0.68
CA PRO A 166 23.15 -5.64 -1.00
C PRO A 166 22.30 -6.20 0.14
N LEU A 167 21.31 -7.02 -0.22
CA LEU A 167 20.54 -7.76 0.76
C LEU A 167 21.40 -8.87 1.39
N THR A 168 21.06 -9.24 2.62
CA THR A 168 21.57 -10.41 3.33
C THR A 168 20.40 -11.33 3.66
N PRO A 169 20.62 -12.62 3.89
CA PRO A 169 19.55 -13.53 4.31
C PRO A 169 18.79 -13.02 5.55
N GLN A 170 19.48 -12.32 6.46
CA GLN A 170 18.89 -11.79 7.69
C GLN A 170 17.95 -10.60 7.46
N ASN A 171 18.19 -9.81 6.40
CA ASN A 171 17.40 -8.61 6.11
C ASN A 171 16.48 -8.75 4.90
N PHE A 172 16.51 -9.88 4.19
CA PHE A 172 15.72 -10.13 2.98
C PHE A 172 14.21 -9.97 3.21
N TYR A 173 13.66 -10.61 4.24
CA TYR A 173 12.25 -10.49 4.62
C TYR A 173 11.99 -9.18 5.37
N VAL A 174 11.00 -8.40 4.93
CA VAL A 174 10.62 -7.12 5.55
C VAL A 174 9.71 -7.34 6.74
N SER A 175 8.65 -8.12 6.56
CA SER A 175 7.77 -8.54 7.65
C SER A 175 7.75 -10.05 7.69
N ARG A 176 8.19 -10.57 8.84
CA ARG A 176 8.26 -11.99 9.13
C ARG A 176 6.86 -12.54 9.44
N GLY A 177 5.87 -12.39 8.55
CA GLY A 177 4.52 -12.85 8.85
C GLY A 177 3.38 -12.29 8.00
N TYR A 178 3.61 -11.25 7.19
CA TYR A 178 2.59 -10.48 6.46
C TYR A 178 1.61 -11.28 5.56
N TRP A 179 1.83 -12.60 5.38
CA TRP A 179 0.89 -13.51 4.71
C TRP A 179 0.72 -14.87 5.41
N LYS A 180 1.44 -15.13 6.50
CA LYS A 180 1.29 -16.35 7.28
C LYS A 180 0.15 -16.18 8.27
N ARG A 181 -0.56 -17.27 8.55
CA ARG A 181 -1.49 -17.29 9.68
C ARG A 181 -0.75 -16.96 10.97
N ASP A 182 -1.13 -15.86 11.60
CA ASP A 182 -0.64 -15.51 12.92
C ASP A 182 -1.37 -16.39 13.95
N ALA A 183 -0.65 -17.41 14.46
CA ALA A 183 -1.22 -18.35 15.41
C ALA A 183 -1.70 -17.69 16.70
N LEU A 184 -1.09 -16.57 17.11
CA LEU A 184 -1.55 -15.81 18.28
C LEU A 184 -2.86 -15.07 17.96
N TYR A 185 -2.95 -14.45 16.79
CA TYR A 185 -4.17 -13.83 16.30
C TYR A 185 -5.32 -14.86 16.20
N ASP A 186 -5.07 -16.01 15.60
CA ASP A 186 -6.04 -17.10 15.47
C ASP A 186 -6.45 -17.66 16.84
N ALA A 187 -5.51 -17.78 17.79
CA ALA A 187 -5.80 -18.27 19.15
C ALA A 187 -6.66 -17.29 19.96
N LEU A 188 -6.53 -15.99 19.69
CA LEU A 188 -7.39 -14.95 20.24
C LEU A 188 -8.79 -15.00 19.58
N GLU A 189 -8.84 -15.02 18.25
CA GLU A 189 -10.07 -15.08 17.45
C GLU A 189 -10.94 -16.28 17.83
N GLY A 190 -10.32 -17.46 17.93
CA GLY A 190 -11.01 -18.74 18.13
C GLY A 190 -11.57 -18.96 19.54
N ARG A 191 -11.34 -18.03 20.49
CA ARG A 191 -11.82 -18.07 21.89
C ARG A 191 -11.74 -19.46 22.55
N GLY A 192 -10.53 -19.98 22.67
CA GLY A 192 -10.26 -21.26 23.35
C GLY A 192 -10.17 -22.47 22.42
N LYS A 193 -10.42 -22.30 21.13
CA LYS A 193 -10.09 -23.34 20.13
C LYS A 193 -8.57 -23.52 20.03
N PRO A 194 -8.08 -24.77 19.96
CA PRO A 194 -6.66 -25.02 19.76
C PRO A 194 -6.24 -24.59 18.36
N VAL A 195 -5.05 -24.00 18.26
CA VAL A 195 -4.45 -23.53 17.01
C VAL A 195 -3.11 -24.23 16.83
N VAL A 196 -2.85 -24.76 15.63
CA VAL A 196 -1.54 -25.32 15.29
C VAL A 196 -0.72 -24.23 14.61
N LYS A 197 0.38 -23.83 15.25
CA LYS A 197 1.32 -22.89 14.62
C LYS A 197 2.12 -23.63 13.56
N GLN A 198 2.20 -23.06 12.36
CA GLN A 198 3.11 -23.54 11.32
C GLN A 198 4.54 -23.03 11.61
N PRO A 199 5.58 -23.86 11.38
CA PRO A 199 6.97 -23.41 11.49
C PRO A 199 7.22 -22.15 10.65
N ASP A 200 7.94 -21.20 11.23
CA ASP A 200 8.34 -20.00 10.48
C ASP A 200 9.34 -20.39 9.37
N ALA A 201 10.30 -21.24 9.72
CA ALA A 201 11.36 -21.77 8.85
C ALA A 201 11.04 -23.15 8.28
N ALA A 202 11.52 -23.43 7.08
CA ALA A 202 11.48 -24.76 6.50
C ALA A 202 12.54 -25.66 7.14
N SER A 203 12.15 -26.91 7.44
CA SER A 203 13.11 -27.97 7.78
C SER A 203 13.78 -28.52 6.52
N ASP A 204 14.96 -29.13 6.65
CA ASP A 204 15.62 -29.80 5.52
C ASP A 204 14.74 -30.90 4.92
N LYS A 205 13.91 -31.56 5.75
CA LYS A 205 12.91 -32.54 5.28
C LYS A 205 11.83 -31.88 4.42
N ALA A 206 11.34 -30.70 4.80
CA ALA A 206 10.35 -29.96 4.02
C ALA A 206 10.94 -29.49 2.68
N ILE A 207 12.17 -28.98 2.69
CA ILE A 207 12.91 -28.61 1.46
C ILE A 207 13.07 -29.83 0.55
N ALA A 208 13.59 -30.95 1.06
CA ALA A 208 13.77 -32.17 0.28
C ALA A 208 12.44 -32.73 -0.28
N THR A 209 11.34 -32.57 0.47
CA THR A 209 10.00 -32.96 0.01
C THR A 209 9.53 -32.09 -1.16
N ALA A 210 9.75 -30.78 -1.08
CA ALA A 210 9.43 -29.85 -2.15
C ALA A 210 10.30 -30.10 -3.40
N GLU A 211 11.61 -30.30 -3.22
CA GLU A 211 12.55 -30.66 -4.30
C GLU A 211 12.12 -31.96 -5.00
N ALA A 212 11.76 -33.00 -4.24
CA ALA A 212 11.27 -34.25 -4.80
C ALA A 212 9.94 -34.08 -5.56
N ARG A 213 9.03 -33.24 -5.04
CA ARG A 213 7.75 -32.93 -5.70
C ARG A 213 7.95 -32.19 -7.01
N LEU A 214 8.87 -31.23 -7.05
CA LEU A 214 9.17 -30.42 -8.23
C LEU A 214 10.11 -31.12 -9.22
N GLY A 215 10.76 -32.20 -8.81
CA GLY A 215 11.74 -32.93 -9.62
C GLY A 215 13.06 -32.18 -9.84
N VAL A 216 13.39 -31.20 -8.98
CA VAL A 216 14.58 -30.34 -9.09
C VAL A 216 15.24 -30.13 -7.74
N GLN A 217 16.52 -29.74 -7.73
CA GLN A 217 17.19 -29.27 -6.51
C GLN A 217 17.18 -27.74 -6.48
N LEU A 218 16.72 -27.15 -5.37
CA LEU A 218 16.72 -25.69 -5.22
C LEU A 218 18.15 -25.18 -4.99
N PRO A 219 18.50 -23.98 -5.49
CA PRO A 219 19.79 -23.36 -5.22
C PRO A 219 20.08 -23.24 -3.72
N GLU A 220 21.31 -23.51 -3.28
CA GLU A 220 21.66 -23.49 -1.84
C GLU A 220 21.32 -22.17 -1.16
N SER A 221 21.61 -21.03 -1.82
CA SER A 221 21.28 -19.71 -1.29
C SER A 221 19.78 -19.47 -1.16
N LEU A 222 18.94 -20.10 -1.98
CA LEU A 222 17.48 -20.08 -1.81
C LEU A 222 17.04 -20.99 -0.66
N ARG A 223 17.66 -22.17 -0.52
CA ARG A 223 17.43 -23.06 0.64
C ARG A 223 17.77 -22.35 1.96
N ASP A 224 18.85 -21.58 2.00
CA ASP A 224 19.21 -20.76 3.16
C ASP A 224 18.12 -19.74 3.51
N LEU A 225 17.49 -19.10 2.52
CA LEU A 225 16.34 -18.21 2.76
C LEU A 225 15.15 -18.99 3.32
N TYR A 226 14.88 -20.19 2.82
CA TYR A 226 13.80 -21.04 3.32
C TYR A 226 14.04 -21.57 4.74
N ARG A 227 15.30 -21.85 5.11
CA ARG A 227 15.70 -22.19 6.49
C ARG A 227 15.55 -21.02 7.46
N ILE A 228 15.49 -19.79 6.97
CA ILE A 228 15.13 -18.61 7.78
C ILE A 228 13.62 -18.43 7.81
N MET A 229 12.96 -18.58 6.66
CA MET A 229 11.52 -18.46 6.53
C MET A 229 10.97 -19.20 5.32
N ASP A 230 9.96 -20.05 5.53
CA ASP A 230 9.25 -20.74 4.46
C ASP A 230 8.30 -19.79 3.71
N GLY A 231 8.84 -19.01 2.76
CA GLY A 231 8.11 -17.97 2.03
C GLY A 231 7.78 -16.74 2.88
N GLY A 232 7.32 -15.66 2.27
CA GLY A 232 6.88 -14.47 3.01
C GLY A 232 7.12 -13.15 2.28
N TYR A 233 6.73 -12.04 2.93
CA TYR A 233 6.85 -10.71 2.37
C TYR A 233 8.29 -10.19 2.42
N VAL A 234 8.81 -9.84 1.25
CA VAL A 234 10.18 -9.36 1.03
C VAL A 234 10.24 -7.86 0.77
N GLY A 235 9.07 -7.21 0.69
CA GLY A 235 8.95 -5.81 0.33
C GLY A 235 9.25 -5.54 -1.13
N TRP A 236 9.26 -4.27 -1.48
CA TRP A 236 9.54 -3.86 -2.86
C TRP A 236 11.02 -4.07 -3.12
N LEU A 237 11.33 -5.07 -3.94
CA LEU A 237 12.70 -5.38 -4.34
C LEU A 237 12.86 -5.16 -5.84
N TYR A 238 14.02 -4.61 -6.20
CA TYR A 238 14.35 -4.22 -7.56
C TYR A 238 15.68 -4.84 -7.97
N VAL A 239 15.81 -5.12 -9.26
CA VAL A 239 17.07 -5.50 -9.88
C VAL A 239 17.38 -4.56 -11.06
N PRO A 240 18.66 -4.31 -11.36
CA PRO A 240 19.04 -3.41 -12.43
C PRO A 240 18.80 -4.04 -13.81
N LEU A 241 18.28 -3.26 -14.76
CA LEU A 241 18.14 -3.69 -16.17
C LEU A 241 19.42 -3.48 -17.00
N LYS A 242 20.42 -2.78 -16.44
CA LYS A 242 21.72 -2.49 -17.07
C LYS A 242 22.79 -2.23 -16.02
N ASP A 243 24.07 -2.30 -16.39
CA ASP A 243 25.21 -2.23 -15.46
C ASP A 243 25.28 -0.96 -14.60
N ASN A 244 24.90 0.19 -15.17
CA ASN A 244 24.91 1.49 -14.50
C ASN A 244 23.50 2.09 -14.50
N PRO A 245 22.60 1.59 -13.62
CA PRO A 245 21.23 2.06 -13.57
C PRO A 245 21.17 3.43 -12.89
N ARG A 246 20.41 4.36 -13.48
CA ARG A 246 20.05 5.63 -12.83
C ARG A 246 18.90 5.38 -11.86
N PRO A 247 18.61 6.27 -10.89
CA PRO A 247 17.49 6.11 -9.97
C PRO A 247 16.15 6.52 -10.62
N VAL A 248 15.82 5.89 -11.75
CA VAL A 248 14.59 6.07 -12.53
C VAL A 248 13.99 4.71 -12.84
N ASP A 249 12.67 4.58 -12.84
CA ASP A 249 11.99 3.28 -12.93
C ASP A 249 12.36 2.51 -14.21
N GLU A 250 12.67 3.22 -15.30
CA GLU A 250 13.10 2.65 -16.59
C GLU A 250 14.39 1.81 -16.51
N ASP A 251 15.23 2.06 -15.51
CA ASP A 251 16.53 1.40 -15.35
C ASP A 251 16.47 0.21 -14.37
N TRP A 252 15.29 -0.05 -13.77
CA TRP A 252 15.08 -1.07 -12.74
C TRP A 252 13.86 -1.95 -13.02
N ARG A 253 13.89 -3.18 -12.51
CA ARG A 253 12.77 -4.13 -12.61
C ARG A 253 12.38 -4.65 -11.24
N GLY A 254 11.09 -4.58 -10.91
CA GLY A 254 10.54 -5.19 -9.70
C GLY A 254 10.73 -6.71 -9.73
N ALA A 255 11.25 -7.28 -8.66
CA ALA A 255 11.80 -8.64 -8.64
C ALA A 255 10.90 -9.70 -7.99
N PHE A 256 9.76 -9.31 -7.42
CA PHE A 256 8.79 -10.21 -6.78
C PHE A 256 7.35 -9.73 -7.02
N SER A 257 7.07 -9.26 -8.25
CA SER A 257 5.80 -8.61 -8.66
C SER A 257 5.37 -7.49 -7.70
N ILE A 258 5.44 -6.23 -8.15
CA ILE A 258 5.42 -5.03 -7.30
C ILE A 258 4.29 -5.02 -6.23
N ASP A 259 3.11 -5.56 -6.56
CA ASP A 259 1.93 -5.49 -5.68
C ASP A 259 1.85 -6.59 -4.61
N TYR A 260 2.55 -7.72 -4.77
CA TYR A 260 2.57 -8.81 -3.79
C TYR A 260 3.84 -8.82 -2.97
N SER A 261 4.98 -8.58 -3.64
CA SER A 261 6.28 -8.38 -2.99
C SER A 261 6.62 -9.49 -2.00
N SER A 262 6.42 -10.74 -2.42
CA SER A 262 6.57 -11.95 -1.60
C SER A 262 7.32 -13.05 -2.33
N LEU A 263 8.04 -13.87 -1.57
CA LEU A 263 8.55 -15.17 -2.01
C LEU A 263 7.50 -16.26 -1.69
N ALA A 264 7.16 -17.10 -2.67
CA ALA A 264 6.26 -18.24 -2.46
C ALA A 264 6.82 -19.24 -1.44
N SER A 265 5.96 -19.84 -0.62
CA SER A 265 6.33 -20.93 0.28
C SER A 265 6.61 -22.22 -0.50
N LEU A 266 7.33 -23.16 0.12
CA LEU A 266 7.75 -24.42 -0.49
C LEU A 266 6.58 -25.29 -1.00
N ASP A 267 5.41 -25.22 -0.38
CA ASP A 267 4.20 -25.92 -0.81
C ASP A 267 3.50 -25.23 -2.00
N GLN A 268 3.73 -23.92 -2.18
CA GLN A 268 3.19 -23.12 -3.27
C GLN A 268 4.12 -23.03 -4.50
N LEU A 269 5.39 -23.41 -4.36
CA LEU A 269 6.27 -23.56 -5.50
C LEU A 269 5.66 -24.54 -6.50
N GLN A 270 5.63 -24.15 -7.76
CA GLN A 270 5.05 -24.92 -8.85
C GLN A 270 5.77 -24.57 -10.16
N THR A 271 5.59 -25.42 -11.16
CA THR A 271 6.07 -25.13 -12.52
C THR A 271 5.24 -24.01 -13.15
N VAL A 272 5.82 -23.31 -14.14
CA VAL A 272 5.05 -22.36 -14.97
C VAL A 272 3.89 -23.08 -15.65
N LYS A 273 4.07 -24.35 -16.03
CA LYS A 273 3.00 -25.18 -16.62
C LYS A 273 1.80 -25.33 -15.67
N GLU A 274 2.04 -25.79 -14.44
CA GLU A 274 0.98 -25.94 -13.42
C GLU A 274 0.28 -24.61 -13.11
N HIS A 275 1.06 -23.52 -13.09
CA HIS A 275 0.51 -22.18 -12.92
C HIS A 275 -0.47 -21.82 -14.06
N TYR A 276 -0.08 -22.03 -15.31
CA TYR A 276 -0.92 -21.74 -16.48
C TYR A 276 -2.15 -22.65 -16.54
N GLU A 277 -2.01 -23.94 -16.24
CA GLU A 277 -3.13 -24.91 -16.22
C GLU A 277 -4.24 -24.52 -15.22
N SER A 278 -3.94 -23.66 -14.25
CA SER A 278 -4.94 -23.09 -13.33
C SER A 278 -5.83 -22.03 -13.98
N PHE A 279 -5.44 -21.47 -15.13
CA PHE A 279 -6.14 -20.36 -15.81
C PHE A 279 -6.56 -20.68 -17.24
N THR A 280 -5.77 -21.48 -17.97
CA THR A 280 -6.03 -21.84 -19.36
C THR A 280 -5.67 -23.29 -19.62
N HIS A 281 -6.38 -23.93 -20.56
CA HIS A 281 -6.05 -25.27 -21.05
C HIS A 281 -5.48 -25.21 -22.47
N ASP A 282 -5.32 -24.01 -23.04
CA ASP A 282 -4.77 -23.83 -24.37
C ASP A 282 -3.24 -23.98 -24.33
N SER A 283 -2.72 -24.99 -25.01
CA SER A 283 -1.28 -25.25 -25.09
C SER A 283 -0.53 -24.16 -25.87
N ASP A 284 -1.22 -23.44 -26.76
CA ASP A 284 -0.60 -22.41 -27.60
C ASP A 284 -0.33 -21.12 -26.81
N GLU A 285 -1.02 -20.92 -25.69
CA GLU A 285 -0.77 -19.82 -24.74
C GLU A 285 0.37 -20.13 -23.77
N MET A 286 0.84 -21.38 -23.72
CA MET A 286 1.84 -21.81 -22.74
C MET A 286 3.28 -21.54 -23.22
N PRO A 287 4.13 -20.91 -22.38
CA PRO A 287 5.53 -20.71 -22.72
C PRO A 287 6.26 -22.03 -22.99
N ARG A 288 7.25 -22.01 -23.89
CA ARG A 288 8.08 -23.19 -24.17
C ARG A 288 8.84 -23.63 -22.92
N ASN A 289 8.88 -24.94 -22.69
CA ASN A 289 9.51 -25.57 -21.51
C ASN A 289 8.93 -25.12 -20.16
N ALA A 290 7.65 -24.74 -20.11
CA ALA A 290 6.98 -24.31 -18.87
C ALA A 290 7.03 -25.38 -17.75
N ASP A 291 7.23 -26.65 -18.08
CA ASP A 291 7.43 -27.76 -17.15
C ASP A 291 8.81 -27.77 -16.47
N LYS A 292 9.77 -26.97 -16.96
CA LYS A 292 11.16 -26.87 -16.43
C LYS A 292 11.45 -25.54 -15.75
N MET A 293 10.45 -24.68 -15.61
CA MET A 293 10.58 -23.37 -14.99
C MET A 293 9.78 -23.35 -13.69
N ILE A 294 10.43 -23.08 -12.55
CA ILE A 294 9.78 -23.03 -11.24
C ILE A 294 9.48 -21.58 -10.86
N VAL A 295 8.21 -21.30 -10.55
CA VAL A 295 7.74 -19.98 -10.15
C VAL A 295 8.16 -19.69 -8.71
N LEU A 296 8.98 -18.65 -8.50
CA LEU A 296 9.28 -18.11 -7.17
C LEU A 296 8.24 -17.08 -6.72
N GLN A 297 7.69 -16.34 -7.68
CA GLN A 297 6.57 -15.43 -7.51
C GLN A 297 5.94 -15.12 -8.87
N ALA A 298 4.62 -14.99 -8.89
CA ALA A 298 3.87 -14.62 -10.09
C ALA A 298 2.72 -13.67 -9.77
N ARG A 299 2.49 -12.75 -10.70
CA ARG A 299 1.23 -12.01 -10.86
C ARG A 299 0.79 -12.18 -12.30
N TYR A 300 -0.18 -13.05 -12.53
CA TYR A 300 -0.59 -13.43 -13.88
C TYR A 300 0.65 -13.86 -14.68
N GLN A 301 0.98 -13.16 -15.76
CA GLN A 301 2.09 -13.47 -16.67
C GLN A 301 3.42 -12.76 -16.31
N ASP A 302 3.43 -11.87 -15.31
CA ASP A 302 4.64 -11.26 -14.73
C ASP A 302 5.20 -12.16 -13.62
N MET A 303 6.35 -12.78 -13.87
CA MET A 303 6.91 -13.81 -13.00
C MET A 303 8.40 -13.61 -12.72
N THR A 304 8.80 -14.06 -11.53
CA THR A 304 10.20 -14.35 -11.19
C THR A 304 10.34 -15.85 -11.02
N LEU A 305 11.25 -16.45 -11.79
CA LEU A 305 11.34 -17.90 -11.93
C LEU A 305 12.78 -18.43 -11.93
N LEU A 306 12.91 -19.70 -11.56
CA LEU A 306 14.10 -20.53 -11.75
C LEU A 306 13.96 -21.32 -13.05
N ASP A 307 14.89 -21.16 -13.98
CA ASP A 307 14.88 -21.81 -15.30
C ASP A 307 15.92 -22.96 -15.34
N TYR A 308 15.44 -24.20 -15.34
CA TYR A 308 16.25 -25.43 -15.41
C TYR A 308 16.37 -26.00 -16.84
N THR A 309 16.01 -25.25 -17.87
CA THR A 309 16.03 -25.75 -19.27
C THR A 309 17.41 -26.22 -19.74
N HIS A 310 18.48 -25.67 -19.18
CA HIS A 310 19.86 -25.90 -19.62
C HIS A 310 20.66 -26.82 -18.69
N GLY A 311 20.11 -27.26 -17.56
CA GLY A 311 20.82 -28.10 -16.61
C GLY A 311 20.26 -28.05 -15.18
N PRO A 312 20.93 -28.75 -14.24
CA PRO A 312 20.51 -28.82 -12.85
C PRO A 312 20.76 -27.53 -12.06
N GLU A 313 21.63 -26.64 -12.56
CA GLU A 313 21.83 -25.30 -11.98
C GLU A 313 20.91 -24.31 -12.70
N PRO A 314 19.89 -23.76 -12.01
CA PRO A 314 18.92 -22.91 -12.66
C PRO A 314 19.45 -21.48 -12.83
N LYS A 315 19.07 -20.87 -13.94
CA LYS A 315 19.15 -19.41 -14.10
C LYS A 315 17.97 -18.75 -13.38
N VAL A 316 18.11 -17.49 -12.99
CA VAL A 316 16.95 -16.69 -12.54
C VAL A 316 16.50 -15.81 -13.68
N ARG A 317 15.21 -15.83 -13.99
CA ARG A 317 14.60 -14.95 -14.99
C ARG A 317 13.46 -14.15 -14.41
N LEU A 318 13.40 -12.89 -14.82
CA LEU A 318 12.23 -12.04 -14.63
C LEU A 318 11.60 -11.85 -16.00
N VAL A 319 10.33 -12.23 -16.11
CA VAL A 319 9.61 -12.36 -17.36
C VAL A 319 8.27 -11.67 -17.28
N ASP A 320 7.78 -11.19 -18.41
CA ASP A 320 6.43 -10.64 -18.58
C ASP A 320 5.80 -11.28 -19.83
N PHE A 321 5.21 -12.47 -19.67
CA PHE A 321 4.68 -13.23 -20.80
C PHE A 321 3.52 -12.53 -21.52
N ASP A 322 2.87 -11.53 -20.89
CA ASP A 322 1.81 -10.73 -21.53
C ASP A 322 2.36 -9.94 -22.73
N ARG A 323 3.64 -9.57 -22.69
CA ARG A 323 4.27 -8.83 -23.80
C ARG A 323 4.52 -9.73 -24.99
N HIS A 324 5.14 -10.89 -24.79
CA HIS A 324 5.45 -11.88 -25.83
C HIS A 324 5.79 -13.27 -25.22
N PRO A 325 4.94 -14.30 -25.36
CA PRO A 325 5.12 -15.62 -24.72
C PRO A 325 6.46 -16.32 -25.03
N ASP A 326 7.04 -16.06 -26.22
CA ASP A 326 8.27 -16.70 -26.70
C ASP A 326 9.55 -15.85 -26.51
N LEU A 327 9.44 -14.58 -26.09
CA LEU A 327 10.57 -13.61 -26.12
C LEU A 327 10.73 -12.75 -24.86
N SER A 328 9.81 -12.82 -23.90
CA SER A 328 9.73 -11.85 -22.80
C SER A 328 10.67 -12.19 -21.63
N THR A 329 11.98 -12.16 -21.84
CA THR A 329 12.93 -12.08 -20.72
C THR A 329 13.33 -10.62 -20.53
N ASP A 330 12.87 -10.01 -19.43
CA ASP A 330 13.26 -8.64 -19.09
C ASP A 330 14.70 -8.61 -18.60
N VAL A 331 15.06 -9.56 -17.72
CA VAL A 331 16.43 -9.73 -17.21
C VAL A 331 16.69 -11.18 -16.83
N GLU A 332 17.93 -11.63 -17.02
CA GLU A 332 18.42 -12.97 -16.71
C GLU A 332 19.69 -12.88 -15.84
N TYR A 333 19.77 -13.75 -14.84
CA TYR A 333 20.97 -13.97 -14.04
C TYR A 333 21.44 -15.42 -14.21
N SER A 334 22.76 -15.62 -14.22
CA SER A 334 23.38 -16.94 -14.36
C SER A 334 22.97 -17.93 -13.28
N ASP A 335 22.68 -17.43 -12.08
CA ASP A 335 22.39 -18.21 -10.89
C ASP A 335 21.67 -17.35 -9.84
N PHE A 336 21.11 -18.01 -8.82
CA PHE A 336 20.37 -17.33 -7.75
C PHE A 336 21.25 -16.43 -6.87
N LYS A 337 22.54 -16.76 -6.69
CA LYS A 337 23.45 -15.96 -5.86
C LYS A 337 23.72 -14.61 -6.52
N SER A 338 23.94 -14.60 -7.83
CA SER A 338 24.13 -13.41 -8.64
C SER A 338 22.88 -12.53 -8.67
N TYR A 339 21.69 -13.13 -8.83
CA TYR A 339 20.41 -12.42 -8.68
C TYR A 339 20.25 -11.79 -7.29
N PHE A 340 20.48 -12.58 -6.22
CA PHE A 340 20.33 -12.11 -4.85
C PHE A 340 21.28 -10.94 -4.52
N ALA A 341 22.51 -10.98 -5.03
CA ALA A 341 23.49 -9.90 -4.88
C ALA A 341 23.09 -8.61 -5.64
N ALA A 342 22.30 -8.74 -6.71
CA ALA A 342 21.81 -7.62 -7.49
C ALA A 342 20.58 -6.93 -6.89
N LEU A 343 19.83 -7.61 -6.01
CA LEU A 343 18.63 -7.07 -5.38
C LEU A 343 18.92 -5.79 -4.58
N ARG A 344 18.06 -4.79 -4.77
CA ARG A 344 18.03 -3.52 -4.04
C ARG A 344 16.63 -3.28 -3.51
N ARG A 345 16.54 -2.52 -2.42
CA ARG A 345 15.27 -2.09 -1.83
C ARG A 345 15.20 -0.57 -1.79
N PRO A 346 14.00 0.03 -1.79
CA PRO A 346 13.84 1.42 -1.46
C PRO A 346 14.52 1.73 -0.13
N ARG A 347 15.22 2.85 -0.06
CA ARG A 347 15.70 3.37 1.21
C ARG A 347 14.45 3.64 2.08
N PRO A 348 14.46 3.24 3.36
CA PRO A 348 13.39 3.61 4.26
C PRO A 348 13.23 5.13 4.21
N GLU A 349 12.02 5.59 3.91
CA GLU A 349 11.72 7.02 3.87
C GLU A 349 12.13 7.59 5.24
N LYS A 350 13.14 8.48 5.25
CA LYS A 350 13.48 9.20 6.46
C LYS A 350 12.28 10.11 6.72
N LEU A 351 11.43 9.72 7.67
CA LEU A 351 10.36 10.55 8.18
C LEU A 351 10.93 11.96 8.42
N ILE A 352 10.49 12.89 7.57
CA ILE A 352 10.95 14.27 7.49
C ILE A 352 10.76 14.92 8.87
N SER A 353 11.67 15.85 9.23
CA SER A 353 11.80 16.54 10.51
C SER A 353 10.53 16.64 11.38
N SER A 354 10.74 16.46 12.69
CA SER A 354 9.77 16.56 13.79
C SER A 354 8.60 17.52 13.58
N ASP A 355 8.91 18.71 13.08
CA ASP A 355 7.98 19.83 13.01
C ASP A 355 6.94 19.65 11.90
N ARG A 356 7.30 18.98 10.81
CA ARG A 356 6.39 18.73 9.69
C ARG A 356 5.37 17.66 10.05
N LEU A 357 5.78 16.59 10.75
CA LEU A 357 4.86 15.54 11.20
C LEU A 357 3.84 16.07 12.22
N LEU A 358 4.30 16.86 13.20
CA LEU A 358 3.42 17.48 14.20
C LEU A 358 2.33 18.38 13.55
N SER A 359 2.63 19.04 12.42
CA SER A 359 1.64 19.86 11.72
C SER A 359 0.41 19.08 11.22
N TYR A 360 0.57 17.77 11.02
CA TYR A 360 -0.50 16.85 10.61
C TYR A 360 -1.09 16.04 11.78
N ARG A 361 -0.69 16.30 13.02
CA ARG A 361 -1.20 15.61 14.22
C ARG A 361 -2.11 16.55 15.00
N ASN A 362 -3.16 16.00 15.60
CA ASN A 362 -3.95 16.72 16.60
C ASN A 362 -3.17 16.89 17.91
N GLN A 363 -3.74 17.68 18.82
CA GLN A 363 -3.27 17.71 20.21
C GLN A 363 -3.43 16.32 20.86
N PRO A 364 -2.63 16.00 21.90
CA PRO A 364 -2.78 14.73 22.61
C PRO A 364 -4.20 14.54 23.16
N ILE A 365 -4.67 13.29 23.20
CA ILE A 365 -6.04 12.96 23.64
C ILE A 365 -6.33 13.46 25.05
N ALA A 366 -5.36 13.42 25.97
CA ALA A 366 -5.55 13.92 27.33
C ALA A 366 -5.86 15.43 27.41
N LYS A 367 -5.47 16.22 26.38
CA LYS A 367 -5.76 17.67 26.31
C LYS A 367 -7.16 17.97 25.77
N ILE A 368 -7.85 16.97 25.23
CA ILE A 368 -9.22 17.08 24.76
C ILE A 368 -10.16 16.97 25.98
N ASN A 369 -11.32 17.64 25.91
CA ASN A 369 -12.35 17.53 26.95
C ASN A 369 -12.68 16.06 27.22
N LEU A 370 -12.72 15.67 28.50
CA LEU A 370 -12.94 14.31 28.96
C LEU A 370 -14.13 13.59 28.28
N ALA A 371 -15.22 14.32 28.04
CA ALA A 371 -16.42 13.78 27.39
C ALA A 371 -16.24 13.48 25.89
N GLN A 372 -15.30 14.17 25.23
CA GLN A 372 -15.00 14.03 23.80
C GLN A 372 -13.83 13.06 23.54
N GLN A 373 -13.02 12.74 24.56
CA GLN A 373 -11.87 11.85 24.39
C GLN A 373 -12.24 10.51 23.72
N PRO A 374 -13.33 9.81 24.10
CA PRO A 374 -13.67 8.54 23.45
C PRO A 374 -13.98 8.64 21.95
N SER A 375 -14.66 9.70 21.50
CA SER A 375 -14.96 9.90 20.08
C SER A 375 -13.72 10.26 19.25
N GLU A 376 -12.72 10.88 19.87
CA GLU A 376 -11.44 11.22 19.23
C GLU A 376 -10.44 10.05 19.24
N PHE A 377 -10.68 9.05 20.09
CA PHE A 377 -9.87 7.84 20.18
C PHE A 377 -10.29 6.78 19.16
N TRP A 378 -11.59 6.64 18.89
CA TRP A 378 -12.15 5.64 17.99
C TRP A 378 -12.53 6.18 16.61
N LEU A 379 -12.29 5.39 15.55
CA LEU A 379 -12.94 5.53 14.25
C LEU A 379 -14.23 4.71 14.17
N SER A 380 -14.99 4.89 13.09
CA SER A 380 -16.23 4.15 12.84
C SER A 380 -16.03 2.66 12.50
N GLY A 381 -14.80 2.26 12.14
CA GLY A 381 -14.46 0.89 11.77
C GLY A 381 -14.59 -0.11 12.91
N VAL A 382 -15.27 -1.23 12.67
CA VAL A 382 -15.40 -2.35 13.62
C VAL A 382 -14.19 -3.28 13.55
N HIS A 383 -13.86 -3.94 14.67
CA HIS A 383 -12.72 -4.86 14.70
C HIS A 383 -12.98 -6.07 13.79
N VAL A 384 -11.94 -6.60 13.15
CA VAL A 384 -12.04 -7.77 12.25
C VAL A 384 -12.70 -8.96 12.95
N PHE A 385 -12.38 -9.23 14.21
CA PHE A 385 -13.03 -10.29 15.00
C PHE A 385 -14.54 -10.11 15.14
N ALA A 386 -15.02 -8.88 15.27
CA ALA A 386 -16.45 -8.63 15.29
C ALA A 386 -17.07 -9.01 13.93
N ASN A 387 -16.44 -8.65 12.81
CA ASN A 387 -16.91 -9.03 11.48
C ASN A 387 -16.96 -10.54 11.28
N ILE A 388 -15.91 -11.26 11.69
CA ILE A 388 -15.84 -12.73 11.60
C ILE A 388 -16.95 -13.37 12.46
N ALA A 389 -17.16 -12.90 13.68
CA ALA A 389 -18.22 -13.42 14.54
C ALA A 389 -19.62 -13.16 13.96
N HIS A 390 -19.87 -11.98 13.38
CA HIS A 390 -21.13 -11.67 12.72
C HIS A 390 -21.38 -12.55 11.48
N SER A 391 -20.33 -12.86 10.71
CA SER A 391 -20.47 -13.71 9.51
C SER A 391 -20.79 -15.17 9.85
N ARG A 392 -20.32 -15.67 11.00
CA ARG A 392 -20.63 -17.02 11.50
C ARG A 392 -22.09 -17.20 11.94
N LYS A 393 -22.77 -16.13 12.37
CA LYS A 393 -24.15 -16.15 12.89
C LYS A 393 -24.38 -17.15 14.04
N ASP A 394 -23.34 -17.46 14.81
CA ASP A 394 -23.35 -18.44 15.90
C ASP A 394 -23.61 -17.81 17.28
N GLY A 395 -23.97 -16.51 17.32
CA GLY A 395 -24.20 -15.76 18.56
C GLY A 395 -22.92 -15.28 19.24
N SER A 396 -21.73 -15.53 18.68
CA SER A 396 -20.46 -15.08 19.24
C SER A 396 -20.17 -13.60 19.01
N ALA A 397 -21.03 -12.85 18.32
CA ALA A 397 -20.82 -11.43 18.04
C ALA A 397 -20.57 -10.62 19.33
N PRO A 398 -19.46 -9.87 19.43
CA PRO A 398 -19.18 -9.07 20.62
C PRO A 398 -20.22 -7.96 20.78
N LYS A 399 -20.46 -7.54 22.02
CA LYS A 399 -21.30 -6.37 22.33
C LYS A 399 -20.70 -5.13 21.66
N LYS A 400 -21.55 -4.18 21.24
CA LYS A 400 -21.08 -2.90 20.65
C LYS A 400 -20.38 -2.00 21.68
N GLN A 401 -20.75 -2.15 22.95
CA GLN A 401 -20.26 -1.38 24.09
C GLN A 401 -20.04 -2.35 25.25
N ALA A 402 -19.01 -2.10 26.06
CA ALA A 402 -18.71 -2.89 27.23
C ALA A 402 -19.51 -2.40 28.43
N ASP A 403 -20.70 -2.97 28.64
CA ASP A 403 -21.50 -2.71 29.85
C ASP A 403 -20.80 -3.20 31.13
N ASP A 404 -21.34 -2.82 32.29
CA ASP A 404 -20.76 -3.19 33.59
C ASP A 404 -20.65 -4.70 33.79
N ASP A 405 -21.61 -5.47 33.26
CA ASP A 405 -21.60 -6.92 33.30
C ASP A 405 -20.44 -7.49 32.48
N LEU A 406 -20.21 -7.01 31.25
CA LEU A 406 -19.08 -7.46 30.43
C LEU A 406 -17.74 -7.10 31.07
N VAL A 407 -17.64 -5.91 31.67
CA VAL A 407 -16.42 -5.49 32.37
C VAL A 407 -16.16 -6.42 33.55
N ALA A 408 -17.16 -6.68 34.39
CA ALA A 408 -17.03 -7.55 35.56
C ALA A 408 -16.69 -8.99 35.18
N GLU A 409 -17.34 -9.53 34.14
CA GLU A 409 -17.04 -10.86 33.59
C GLU A 409 -15.59 -10.94 33.08
N THR A 410 -15.15 -9.91 32.34
CA THR A 410 -13.79 -9.86 31.79
C THR A 410 -12.73 -9.77 32.89
N GLU A 411 -12.95 -8.92 33.89
CA GLU A 411 -12.06 -8.82 35.07
C GLU A 411 -11.99 -10.14 35.85
N ALA A 412 -13.13 -10.78 36.08
CA ALA A 412 -13.18 -12.06 36.78
C ALA A 412 -12.45 -13.17 36.01
N ARG A 413 -12.65 -13.23 34.68
CA ARG A 413 -11.99 -14.19 33.79
C ARG A 413 -10.48 -14.00 33.72
N LEU A 414 -10.01 -12.74 33.66
CA LEU A 414 -8.58 -12.42 33.60
C LEU A 414 -7.91 -12.42 34.98
N GLY A 415 -8.68 -12.39 36.07
CA GLY A 415 -8.15 -12.31 37.44
C GLY A 415 -7.46 -10.97 37.76
N VAL A 416 -7.87 -9.89 37.11
CA VAL A 416 -7.30 -8.54 37.27
C VAL A 416 -8.38 -7.47 37.29
N LYS A 417 -8.05 -6.27 37.79
CA LYS A 417 -8.87 -5.07 37.62
C LYS A 417 -8.39 -4.27 36.41
N LEU A 418 -9.31 -3.93 35.51
CA LEU A 418 -8.99 -3.15 34.32
C LEU A 418 -8.86 -1.66 34.69
N PRO A 419 -7.92 -0.91 34.07
CA PRO A 419 -7.79 0.51 34.36
C PRO A 419 -9.10 1.25 34.08
N HIS A 420 -9.56 2.09 35.02
CA HIS A 420 -10.83 2.83 34.87
C HIS A 420 -10.87 3.64 33.58
N CYS A 421 -9.75 4.27 33.20
CA CYS A 421 -9.65 5.00 31.94
C CYS A 421 -9.83 4.10 30.73
N LEU A 422 -9.22 2.92 30.68
CA LEU A 422 -9.45 1.94 29.61
C LEU A 422 -10.93 1.53 29.55
N VAL A 423 -11.52 1.19 30.69
CA VAL A 423 -12.94 0.79 30.77
C VAL A 423 -13.86 1.87 30.19
N ARG A 424 -13.58 3.15 30.44
CA ARG A 424 -14.35 4.27 29.87
C ARG A 424 -14.35 4.28 28.34
N PHE A 425 -13.21 4.02 27.69
CA PHE A 425 -13.14 3.98 26.22
C PHE A 425 -13.91 2.78 25.66
N TRP A 426 -13.87 1.62 26.33
CA TRP A 426 -14.58 0.42 25.88
C TRP A 426 -16.09 0.45 26.15
N LYS A 427 -16.51 1.15 27.20
CA LYS A 427 -17.93 1.50 27.44
C LYS A 427 -18.49 2.36 26.32
N TYR A 428 -17.71 3.29 25.78
CA TYR A 428 -18.12 4.08 24.62
C TYR A 428 -18.20 3.23 23.35
N ARG A 429 -17.20 2.38 23.12
CA ARG A 429 -17.12 1.45 21.99
C ARG A 429 -16.23 0.26 22.32
N ASN A 430 -16.76 -0.95 22.23
CA ASN A 430 -16.07 -2.18 22.61
C ASN A 430 -15.12 -2.69 21.51
N GLY A 431 -13.99 -2.00 21.34
CA GLY A 431 -13.00 -2.31 20.31
C GLY A 431 -13.34 -1.75 18.93
N GLY A 432 -12.37 -1.80 18.02
CA GLY A 432 -12.48 -1.27 16.66
C GLY A 432 -11.26 -0.47 16.24
N ALA A 433 -11.42 0.28 15.14
CA ALA A 433 -10.35 1.06 14.55
C ALA A 433 -9.99 2.28 15.40
N LEU A 434 -8.69 2.56 15.56
CA LEU A 434 -8.17 3.70 16.30
C LEU A 434 -8.06 4.93 15.40
N ALA A 435 -8.59 6.06 15.88
CA ALA A 435 -8.31 7.39 15.33
C ALA A 435 -7.00 7.94 15.89
N ALA A 436 -6.75 7.70 17.18
CA ALA A 436 -5.55 8.10 17.88
C ALA A 436 -4.60 6.91 18.03
N ARG A 437 -3.60 6.82 17.15
CA ARG A 437 -2.63 5.71 17.16
C ARG A 437 -1.17 6.16 17.14
N HIS A 438 -0.89 7.45 17.03
CA HIS A 438 0.48 7.96 17.01
C HIS A 438 0.94 8.28 18.43
N LEU A 439 1.80 7.42 18.97
CA LEU A 439 2.34 7.54 20.32
C LEU A 439 3.69 8.25 20.27
N GLN A 440 3.73 9.47 20.82
CA GLN A 440 4.99 10.19 20.99
C GLN A 440 5.85 9.51 22.06
N ILE A 441 7.05 9.06 21.69
CA ILE A 441 8.01 8.39 22.60
C ILE A 441 9.20 9.27 23.00
N SER A 442 9.54 10.28 22.18
CA SER A 442 10.59 11.23 22.54
C SER A 442 10.16 12.16 23.66
N LYS A 443 11.13 12.61 24.47
CA LYS A 443 10.90 13.71 25.39
C LYS A 443 10.71 15.03 24.62
N PRO A 444 10.07 16.05 25.22
CA PRO A 444 9.91 17.37 24.58
C PRO A 444 11.23 18.03 24.15
N GLU A 445 12.35 17.66 24.78
CA GLU A 445 13.68 18.24 24.55
C GLU A 445 14.54 17.40 23.58
N GLU A 446 14.03 16.25 23.13
CA GLU A 446 14.69 15.36 22.18
C GLU A 446 14.05 15.52 20.78
N GLY A 447 14.77 15.13 19.73
CA GLY A 447 14.18 15.05 18.38
C GLY A 447 12.91 14.20 18.40
N TYR A 448 11.86 14.65 17.70
CA TYR A 448 10.57 13.96 17.71
C TYR A 448 10.71 12.51 17.23
N ALA A 449 10.28 11.58 18.08
CA ALA A 449 10.14 10.18 17.76
C ALA A 449 8.74 9.74 18.15
N GLU A 450 8.07 9.05 17.24
CA GLU A 450 6.78 8.42 17.46
C GLU A 450 6.84 6.93 17.10
N ILE A 451 5.98 6.15 17.74
CA ILE A 451 5.61 4.82 17.27
C ILE A 451 4.12 4.81 16.95
N GLU A 452 3.71 3.94 16.04
CA GLU A 452 2.31 3.77 15.70
C GLU A 452 1.76 2.54 16.45
N LEU A 453 0.64 2.72 17.14
CA LEU A 453 -0.14 1.61 17.69
C LEU A 453 -0.85 0.88 16.53
N PRO A 454 -1.23 -0.40 16.73
CA PRO A 454 -2.05 -1.13 15.77
C PRO A 454 -3.29 -0.35 15.35
N ASP A 455 -3.72 -0.57 14.12
CA ASP A 455 -4.87 0.12 13.52
C ASP A 455 -6.20 -0.16 14.23
N GLN A 456 -6.29 -1.25 14.99
CA GLN A 456 -7.46 -1.65 15.75
C GLN A 456 -7.09 -2.21 17.12
N LEU A 457 -8.01 -2.11 18.08
CA LEU A 457 -7.96 -2.83 19.36
C LEU A 457 -9.15 -3.79 19.49
N MET A 458 -8.93 -4.91 20.19
CA MET A 458 -9.94 -5.97 20.30
C MET A 458 -11.12 -5.57 21.21
N PRO A 459 -12.31 -6.15 20.96
CA PRO A 459 -13.38 -6.18 21.96
C PRO A 459 -12.97 -6.94 23.23
N MET A 460 -13.51 -6.57 24.39
CA MET A 460 -13.16 -7.14 25.71
C MET A 460 -13.39 -8.66 25.81
N GLU A 461 -14.36 -9.20 25.07
CA GLU A 461 -14.62 -10.65 24.98
C GLU A 461 -13.41 -11.45 24.48
N TYR A 462 -12.49 -10.80 23.76
CA TYR A 462 -11.29 -11.42 23.19
C TYR A 462 -10.02 -11.16 24.00
N PHE A 463 -10.07 -10.32 25.04
CA PHE A 463 -8.91 -10.13 25.91
C PHE A 463 -8.53 -11.45 26.54
N ALA A 464 -7.25 -11.78 26.56
CA ALA A 464 -6.72 -12.98 27.20
C ALA A 464 -5.36 -12.65 27.80
N THR A 465 -4.91 -13.46 28.76
CA THR A 465 -3.51 -13.38 29.17
C THR A 465 -2.62 -13.97 28.08
N LEU A 466 -1.37 -13.51 27.99
CA LEU A 466 -0.40 -14.06 27.03
C LEU A 466 -0.16 -15.55 27.29
N ALA A 467 -0.17 -15.98 28.56
CA ALA A 467 -0.09 -17.38 28.92
C ALA A 467 -1.29 -18.19 28.40
N GLU A 468 -2.51 -17.72 28.64
CA GLU A 468 -3.74 -18.36 28.18
C GLU A 468 -3.78 -18.47 26.65
N ALA A 469 -3.46 -17.39 25.93
CA ALA A 469 -3.41 -17.41 24.48
C ALA A 469 -2.31 -18.35 23.96
N SER A 470 -1.15 -18.39 24.63
CA SER A 470 -0.06 -19.31 24.29
C SER A 470 -0.42 -20.77 24.51
N ASP A 471 -1.15 -21.11 25.58
CA ASP A 471 -1.55 -22.48 25.88
C ASP A 471 -2.53 -23.05 24.84
N ARG A 472 -3.23 -22.19 24.11
CA ARG A 472 -4.11 -22.59 22.98
C ARG A 472 -3.31 -22.96 21.73
N ILE A 473 -2.02 -22.62 21.67
CA ILE A 473 -1.19 -22.81 20.49
C ILE A 473 -0.34 -24.09 20.66
N SER A 474 -0.49 -25.01 19.72
CA SER A 474 0.44 -26.13 19.52
C SER A 474 1.63 -25.62 18.71
N TYR A 475 2.75 -25.43 19.39
CA TYR A 475 3.99 -24.96 18.77
C TYR A 475 4.73 -26.11 18.06
N PRO A 476 5.40 -25.83 16.94
CA PRO A 476 6.32 -26.77 16.31
C PRO A 476 7.40 -27.27 17.27
N GLU A 477 7.95 -28.45 16.98
CA GLU A 477 9.09 -28.99 17.71
C GLU A 477 10.28 -28.02 17.66
N GLY A 478 10.93 -27.81 18.81
CA GLY A 478 12.07 -26.89 18.95
C GLY A 478 11.70 -25.42 19.16
N GLU A 479 10.44 -25.02 18.99
CA GLU A 479 10.01 -23.66 19.27
C GLU A 479 9.60 -23.44 20.74
N THR A 480 10.13 -22.38 21.35
CA THR A 480 9.74 -21.96 22.70
C THR A 480 8.40 -21.22 22.67
N SER A 481 7.39 -21.76 23.38
CA SER A 481 6.09 -21.12 23.53
C SER A 481 6.18 -19.73 24.17
N LEU A 482 5.22 -18.84 23.85
CA LEU A 482 5.19 -17.48 24.39
C LEU A 482 5.10 -17.47 25.92
N ARG A 483 4.35 -18.40 26.51
CA ARG A 483 4.27 -18.58 27.98
C ARG A 483 5.63 -18.85 28.62
N LYS A 484 6.46 -19.70 28.00
CA LYS A 484 7.81 -20.03 28.50
C LYS A 484 8.81 -18.92 28.21
N ARG A 485 8.67 -18.26 27.05
CA ARG A 485 9.56 -17.20 26.59
C ARG A 485 9.47 -15.95 27.47
N HIS A 486 8.26 -15.58 27.88
CA HIS A 486 8.00 -14.32 28.58
C HIS A 486 7.65 -14.57 30.04
N ALA A 487 8.56 -14.20 30.95
CA ALA A 487 8.32 -14.31 32.38
C ALA A 487 7.09 -13.46 32.81
N GLY A 488 6.20 -14.09 33.57
CA GLY A 488 4.94 -13.49 34.01
C GLY A 488 3.89 -13.32 32.91
N ALA A 489 3.91 -14.18 31.88
CA ALA A 489 2.92 -14.14 30.77
C ALA A 489 1.46 -14.25 31.24
N ASP A 490 1.20 -14.81 32.40
CA ASP A 490 -0.11 -14.85 33.08
C ASP A 490 -0.56 -13.48 33.61
N ARG A 491 0.36 -12.51 33.70
CA ARG A 491 0.12 -11.12 34.12
C ARG A 491 0.22 -10.12 32.96
N LEU A 492 0.24 -10.62 31.72
CA LEU A 492 0.26 -9.80 30.51
C LEU A 492 -1.08 -9.95 29.80
N VAL A 493 -1.95 -8.94 29.84
CA VAL A 493 -3.26 -8.99 29.17
C VAL A 493 -3.13 -8.40 27.77
N ILE A 494 -3.55 -9.12 26.74
CA ILE A 494 -3.47 -8.69 25.34
C ILE A 494 -4.65 -7.78 24.99
N LEU A 495 -4.37 -6.55 24.59
CA LEU A 495 -5.36 -5.61 24.03
C LEU A 495 -5.48 -5.73 22.51
N GLN A 496 -4.36 -6.05 21.86
CA GLN A 496 -4.26 -6.38 20.45
C GLN A 496 -3.00 -7.21 20.22
N ALA A 497 -3.07 -8.19 19.32
CA ALA A 497 -1.88 -8.79 18.72
C ALA A 497 -2.17 -9.03 17.24
N LYS A 498 -1.21 -8.76 16.35
CA LYS A 498 -1.33 -9.03 14.91
C LYS A 498 0.06 -8.96 14.28
N ASP A 499 0.38 -9.88 13.38
CA ASP A 499 1.63 -9.90 12.61
C ASP A 499 2.87 -9.83 13.52
N LYS A 500 2.82 -10.50 14.69
CA LYS A 500 3.83 -10.50 15.77
C LYS A 500 3.89 -9.22 16.62
N GLU A 501 3.26 -8.14 16.20
CA GLU A 501 3.10 -6.95 17.03
C GLU A 501 2.07 -7.22 18.13
N ALA A 502 2.26 -6.61 19.30
CA ALA A 502 1.30 -6.73 20.40
C ALA A 502 1.24 -5.46 21.26
N VAL A 503 0.03 -5.13 21.69
CA VAL A 503 -0.22 -4.14 22.75
C VAL A 503 -0.74 -4.88 23.97
N LEU A 504 0.00 -4.78 25.08
CA LEU A 504 -0.25 -5.53 26.31
C LEU A 504 -0.45 -4.59 27.50
N LEU A 505 -1.33 -4.96 28.43
CA LEU A 505 -1.30 -4.45 29.80
C LEU A 505 -0.33 -5.30 30.62
N ASP A 506 0.63 -4.66 31.30
CA ASP A 506 1.66 -5.28 32.12
C ASP A 506 1.35 -5.15 33.62
N TYR A 507 0.76 -6.20 34.18
CA TYR A 507 0.42 -6.31 35.60
C TYR A 507 1.54 -6.89 36.46
N ARG A 508 2.74 -7.17 35.91
CA ARG A 508 3.83 -7.80 36.66
C ARG A 508 4.39 -6.90 37.77
N GLY A 509 4.30 -5.58 37.60
CA GLY A 509 4.78 -4.60 38.57
C GLY A 509 3.71 -3.97 39.46
N ASN A 510 2.48 -3.85 38.95
CA ASN A 510 1.37 -3.21 39.66
C ASN A 510 0.04 -3.86 39.23
N THR A 511 -0.73 -4.34 40.21
CA THR A 511 -2.00 -5.05 39.96
C THR A 511 -3.20 -4.14 39.71
N LEU A 512 -3.10 -2.85 40.05
CA LEU A 512 -4.19 -1.88 39.95
C LEU A 512 -3.98 -0.89 38.79
N GLU A 513 -2.73 -0.47 38.58
CA GLU A 513 -2.34 0.44 37.50
C GLU A 513 -1.27 -0.22 36.62
N PRO A 514 -1.67 -1.14 35.73
CA PRO A 514 -0.74 -1.79 34.82
C PRO A 514 -0.10 -0.77 33.86
N GLY A 515 1.16 -1.03 33.52
CA GLY A 515 1.77 -0.36 32.39
C GLY A 515 1.20 -0.87 31.06
N ILE A 516 1.49 -0.18 29.97
CA ILE A 516 1.21 -0.63 28.61
C ILE A 516 2.54 -0.92 27.93
N LEU A 517 2.63 -2.08 27.28
CA LEU A 517 3.76 -2.45 26.44
C LEU A 517 3.30 -2.43 24.98
N VAL A 518 4.07 -1.76 24.14
CA VAL A 518 3.98 -1.85 22.68
C VAL A 518 5.19 -2.64 22.21
N VAL A 519 4.93 -3.81 21.67
CA VAL A 519 5.92 -4.83 21.29
C VAL A 519 5.88 -4.99 19.79
N ASP A 520 7.03 -4.83 19.12
CA ASP A 520 7.11 -4.92 17.65
C ASP A 520 7.20 -6.38 17.19
N ASP A 521 7.87 -7.24 17.96
CA ASP A 521 7.92 -8.69 17.69
C ASP A 521 7.85 -9.50 18.98
N ILE A 522 6.64 -9.91 19.36
CA ILE A 522 6.38 -10.72 20.54
C ILE A 522 7.07 -12.09 20.50
N ASN A 523 7.47 -12.59 19.32
CA ASN A 523 8.11 -13.89 19.19
C ASN A 523 9.62 -13.82 19.37
N SER A 524 10.28 -12.68 19.09
CA SER A 524 11.74 -12.59 19.15
C SER A 524 12.26 -11.59 20.19
N GLN A 525 11.50 -10.52 20.47
CA GLN A 525 11.92 -9.43 21.32
C GLN A 525 11.83 -9.79 22.80
N HIS A 526 12.86 -9.43 23.58
CA HIS A 526 12.76 -9.45 25.03
C HIS A 526 11.89 -8.27 25.49
N LEU A 527 10.85 -8.50 26.30
CA LEU A 527 9.89 -7.46 26.70
C LEU A 527 10.51 -6.23 27.39
N ALA A 528 11.75 -6.34 27.88
CA ALA A 528 12.48 -5.20 28.43
C ALA A 528 12.88 -4.14 27.39
N SER A 529 12.95 -4.49 26.11
CA SER A 529 13.20 -3.53 25.02
C SER A 529 11.91 -3.01 24.36
N ALA A 530 10.74 -3.48 24.80
CA ALA A 530 9.46 -2.97 24.31
C ALA A 530 9.24 -1.54 24.80
N VAL A 531 8.49 -0.75 24.03
CA VAL A 531 8.11 0.60 24.46
C VAL A 531 7.11 0.47 25.60
N ARG A 532 7.46 1.04 26.76
CA ARG A 532 6.65 1.00 27.97
C ARG A 532 6.07 2.37 28.29
N VAL A 533 4.76 2.41 28.51
CA VAL A 533 4.05 3.55 29.09
C VAL A 533 3.53 3.12 30.46
N ASN A 534 3.76 3.93 31.50
CA ASN A 534 3.53 3.45 32.88
C ASN A 534 2.05 3.32 33.27
N SER A 535 1.14 3.94 32.53
CA SER A 535 -0.30 3.82 32.75
C SER A 535 -1.08 4.18 31.48
N PHE A 536 -2.37 3.85 31.46
CA PHE A 536 -3.27 4.25 30.38
C PHE A 536 -3.46 5.77 30.31
N ASP A 537 -3.46 6.48 31.44
CA ASP A 537 -3.54 7.95 31.45
C ASP A 537 -2.33 8.58 30.75
N LEU A 538 -1.12 8.11 31.06
CA LEU A 538 0.11 8.57 30.41
C LEU A 538 0.15 8.21 28.92
N LEU A 539 -0.54 7.14 28.50
CA LEU A 539 -0.72 6.86 27.08
C LEU A 539 -1.49 8.01 26.42
N LEU A 540 -2.62 8.42 26.99
CA LEU A 540 -3.47 9.49 26.43
C LEU A 540 -2.77 10.85 26.38
N GLU A 541 -1.83 11.12 27.28
CA GLU A 541 -1.01 12.34 27.26
C GLU A 541 -0.06 12.43 26.06
N ARG A 542 0.24 11.28 25.44
CA ARG A 542 1.20 11.14 24.35
C ARG A 542 0.59 10.69 23.04
N LEU A 543 -0.61 10.13 23.10
CA LEU A 543 -1.34 9.58 21.95
C LEU A 543 -2.05 10.69 21.17
N ARG A 544 -1.88 10.67 19.84
CA ARG A 544 -2.41 11.69 18.93
C ARG A 544 -3.15 11.05 17.76
N ALA A 545 -4.19 11.72 17.29
CA ALA A 545 -4.88 11.41 16.04
C ALA A 545 -4.30 12.21 14.87
N TRP A 546 -4.54 11.74 13.64
CA TRP A 546 -4.28 12.55 12.44
C TRP A 546 -5.22 13.76 12.40
N LYS A 547 -4.68 14.91 12.02
CA LYS A 547 -5.47 16.10 11.72
C LYS A 547 -6.13 15.90 10.36
N GLN A 548 -7.43 15.63 10.36
CA GLN A 548 -8.22 15.63 9.12
C GLN A 548 -8.13 17.04 8.52
N LYS A 549 -7.68 17.14 7.25
CA LYS A 549 -7.79 18.40 6.51
C LYS A 549 -9.27 18.64 6.25
N SER A 550 -9.85 19.59 7.00
CA SER A 550 -11.19 20.13 6.78
C SER A 550 -11.29 20.85 5.45
#